data_AF-A0A1J4W297-F1
#
_entry.id   AF-A0A1J4W297-F1
#
_cell.length_a   1.000
_cell.length_b   1.000
_cell.length_c   1.000
_cell.angle_alpha   90.00
_cell.angle_beta   90.00
_cell.angle_gamma   90.00
#
_symmetry.space_group_name_H-M   'P 1'
#
loop_
_entity.id
_entity.type
_entity.pdbx_description
1 polymer ?
#
loop_
_entity_poly.entity_id
_entity_poly.type
_entity_poly.pdbx_seq_one_letter_code
_entity_poly.pdbx_strand_id
1 'polypeptide(L)'
;MKHFFKQQKNSLLILILVICLILLIFENLGSLTGNVSEGSTPSNVSILNYISVDFSQNLSDGIQFGNVSFLPSTDINATHNYDGADSGSTFYLSVSADSNSPVDFCVKANEGLTSPALDVIGLGNETYSNSSVTNITSPIPEAQVPLTTEYSLSSIAVSAGSNKYWRFWLDIPVAQPSGSYNNTISFNGIITGTGC
;
A
#
# COMPACT_ATOMS: atom_id res chain seq x y z
N MET A 1 -50.81 4.95 -82.29
CA MET A 1 -49.60 4.65 -81.48
C MET A 1 -49.35 5.66 -80.34
N LYS A 2 -49.48 7.00 -80.55
CA LYS A 2 -49.28 8.01 -79.48
C LYS A 2 -50.22 7.90 -78.26
N HIS A 3 -51.47 7.46 -78.43
CA HIS A 3 -52.43 7.30 -77.33
C HIS A 3 -52.09 6.13 -76.39
N PHE A 4 -51.49 5.05 -76.91
CA PHE A 4 -51.10 3.89 -76.12
C PHE A 4 -49.98 4.21 -75.12
N PHE A 5 -48.96 4.97 -75.56
CA PHE A 5 -47.89 5.45 -74.69
C PHE A 5 -48.37 6.45 -73.62
N LYS A 6 -49.42 7.24 -73.91
CA LYS A 6 -50.00 8.18 -72.93
C LYS A 6 -50.76 7.42 -71.83
N GLN A 7 -51.47 6.36 -72.19
CA GLN A 7 -52.21 5.52 -71.25
C GLN A 7 -51.25 4.71 -70.35
N GLN A 8 -50.15 4.19 -70.90
CA GLN A 8 -49.15 3.43 -70.15
C GLN A 8 -48.41 4.29 -69.10
N LYS A 9 -48.12 5.56 -69.40
CA LYS A 9 -47.51 6.50 -68.43
C LYS A 9 -48.42 6.82 -67.26
N ASN A 10 -49.72 7.01 -67.52
CA ASN A 10 -50.70 7.29 -66.46
C ASN A 10 -50.87 6.08 -65.53
N SER A 11 -50.92 4.86 -66.08
CA SER A 11 -51.02 3.64 -65.27
C SER A 11 -49.78 3.41 -64.39
N LEU A 12 -48.57 3.70 -64.89
CA LEU A 12 -47.34 3.61 -64.11
C LEU A 12 -47.31 4.63 -62.96
N LEU A 13 -47.72 5.87 -63.23
CA LEU A 13 -47.79 6.91 -62.21
C LEU A 13 -48.77 6.54 -61.10
N ILE A 14 -49.96 6.02 -61.46
CA ILE A 14 -50.96 5.56 -60.50
C ILE A 14 -50.41 4.41 -59.65
N LEU A 15 -49.72 3.44 -60.26
CA LEU A 15 -49.10 2.33 -59.53
C LEU A 15 -48.06 2.82 -58.51
N ILE A 16 -47.19 3.75 -58.89
CA ILE A 16 -46.18 4.33 -57.99
C ILE A 16 -46.87 5.06 -56.84
N LEU A 17 -47.92 5.83 -57.13
CA LEU A 17 -48.66 6.59 -56.12
C LEU A 17 -49.38 5.67 -55.12
N VAL A 18 -49.94 4.55 -55.59
CA VAL A 18 -50.55 3.52 -54.72
C VAL A 18 -49.49 2.84 -53.86
N ILE A 19 -48.32 2.49 -54.39
CA ILE A 19 -47.22 1.89 -53.62
C ILE A 19 -46.73 2.86 -52.54
N CYS A 20 -46.54 4.14 -52.88
CA CYS A 20 -46.14 5.15 -51.91
C CYS A 20 -47.19 5.34 -50.80
N LEU A 21 -48.48 5.30 -51.14
CA LEU A 21 -49.56 5.41 -50.15
C LEU A 21 -49.59 4.20 -49.21
N ILE A 22 -49.37 2.99 -49.75
CA ILE A 22 -49.29 1.76 -48.95
C ILE A 22 -48.09 1.83 -47.98
N LEU A 23 -46.91 2.24 -48.47
CA LEU A 23 -45.72 2.40 -47.63
C LEU A 23 -45.94 3.46 -46.54
N LEU A 24 -46.58 4.59 -46.86
CA LEU A 24 -46.93 5.61 -45.89
C LEU A 24 -47.87 5.07 -44.80
N ILE A 25 -48.83 4.22 -45.17
CA ILE A 25 -49.73 3.57 -44.21
C ILE A 25 -48.96 2.59 -43.32
N PHE A 26 -48.01 1.82 -43.86
CA PHE A 26 -47.16 0.92 -43.07
C PHE A 26 -46.24 1.67 -42.10
N GLU A 27 -45.69 2.82 -42.49
CA GLU A 27 -44.88 3.68 -41.61
C GLU A 27 -45.70 4.32 -40.48
N ASN A 28 -47.01 4.55 -40.70
CA ASN A 28 -47.88 5.19 -39.70
C ASN A 28 -48.70 4.20 -38.84
N LEU A 29 -48.86 2.93 -39.25
CA LEU A 29 -49.60 1.91 -38.49
C LEU A 29 -48.76 1.22 -37.41
N GLY A 30 -47.43 1.26 -37.54
CA GLY A 30 -46.53 0.73 -36.53
C GLY A 30 -45.70 1.86 -35.96
N SER A 31 -46.03 2.34 -34.76
CA SER A 31 -44.99 2.94 -33.93
C SER A 31 -43.90 1.87 -33.81
N LEU A 32 -42.77 2.05 -34.51
CA LEU A 32 -41.59 1.22 -34.34
C LEU A 32 -40.97 1.58 -32.98
N THR A 33 -41.68 1.28 -31.91
CA THR A 33 -41.13 1.25 -30.56
C THR A 33 -40.23 0.03 -30.53
N GLY A 34 -38.97 0.22 -30.89
CA GLY A 34 -37.94 -0.75 -30.54
C GLY A 34 -38.01 -0.92 -29.03
N ASN A 35 -38.44 -2.10 -28.57
CA ASN A 35 -38.35 -2.45 -27.16
C ASN A 35 -36.87 -2.53 -26.82
N VAL A 36 -36.28 -1.42 -26.37
CA VAL A 36 -35.02 -1.46 -25.65
C VAL A 36 -35.40 -1.89 -24.24
N SER A 37 -35.33 -3.19 -23.97
CA SER A 37 -35.40 -3.69 -22.61
C SER A 37 -34.15 -3.21 -21.88
N GLU A 38 -34.27 -2.23 -21.00
CA GLU A 38 -33.22 -1.93 -20.05
C GLU A 38 -32.99 -3.18 -19.19
N GLY A 39 -31.77 -3.72 -19.27
CA GLY A 39 -31.34 -4.86 -18.48
C GLY A 39 -30.24 -4.41 -17.53
N SER A 40 -30.44 -4.60 -16.23
CA SER A 40 -29.36 -4.49 -15.24
C SER A 40 -28.74 -5.87 -15.00
N THR A 41 -27.42 -5.96 -15.00
CA THR A 41 -26.70 -7.14 -14.52
C THR A 41 -26.05 -6.83 -13.17
N PRO A 42 -26.10 -7.74 -12.18
CA PRO A 42 -25.35 -7.56 -10.93
C PRO A 42 -23.85 -7.51 -11.22
N SER A 43 -23.19 -6.42 -10.79
CA SER A 43 -21.73 -6.34 -10.73
C SER A 43 -21.31 -6.67 -9.30
N ASN A 44 -20.58 -7.77 -9.13
CA ASN A 44 -20.07 -8.20 -7.82
C ASN A 44 -18.55 -8.14 -7.80
N VAL A 45 -17.99 -7.60 -6.72
CA VAL A 45 -16.57 -7.68 -6.40
C VAL A 45 -16.41 -8.32 -5.03
N SER A 46 -15.42 -9.19 -4.86
CA SER A 46 -15.01 -9.72 -3.56
C SER A 46 -13.63 -9.20 -3.20
N ILE A 47 -13.49 -8.69 -1.98
CA ILE A 47 -12.19 -8.36 -1.40
C ILE A 47 -11.70 -9.62 -0.70
N LEU A 48 -10.65 -10.23 -1.25
CA LEU A 48 -10.06 -11.43 -0.67
C LEU A 48 -9.21 -11.10 0.57
N ASN A 49 -8.35 -10.08 0.43
CA ASN A 49 -7.42 -9.67 1.48
C ASN A 49 -7.48 -8.14 1.64
N TYR A 50 -7.51 -7.67 2.88
CA TYR A 50 -7.31 -6.28 3.22
C TYR A 50 -6.50 -6.18 4.51
N ILE A 51 -5.53 -5.27 4.48
CA ILE A 51 -4.60 -5.02 5.58
C ILE A 51 -4.63 -3.52 5.89
N SER A 52 -4.61 -3.20 7.17
CA SER A 52 -4.42 -1.83 7.65
C SER A 52 -3.37 -1.87 8.74
N VAL A 53 -2.31 -1.08 8.56
CA VAL A 53 -1.15 -1.02 9.45
C VAL A 53 -0.92 0.42 9.84
N ASP A 54 -0.70 0.63 11.14
CA ASP A 54 -0.40 1.95 11.69
C ASP A 54 0.90 1.90 12.50
N PHE A 55 1.58 3.05 12.54
CA PHE A 55 2.73 3.29 13.39
C PHE A 55 2.27 3.73 14.78
N SER A 56 2.97 3.28 15.82
CA SER A 56 2.96 3.98 17.11
C SER A 56 3.41 5.42 16.94
N GLN A 57 2.91 6.34 17.77
CA GLN A 57 3.29 7.76 17.74
C GLN A 57 4.82 7.94 17.78
N ASN A 58 5.49 7.25 18.70
CA ASN A 58 6.95 7.36 18.86
C ASN A 58 7.72 6.84 17.64
N LEU A 59 7.22 5.79 16.97
CA LEU A 59 7.86 5.31 15.74
C LEU A 59 7.61 6.28 14.56
N SER A 60 6.44 6.92 14.49
CA SER A 60 6.14 7.92 13.46
C SER A 60 6.90 9.24 13.66
N ASP A 61 7.26 9.58 14.90
CA ASP A 61 8.07 10.76 15.23
C ASP A 61 9.56 10.57 14.94
N GLY A 62 9.98 9.32 14.70
CA GLY A 62 11.32 8.92 14.28
C GLY A 62 12.12 8.21 15.36
N ILE A 63 13.21 7.57 14.92
CA ILE A 63 14.12 6.82 15.79
C ILE A 63 15.29 7.74 16.15
N GLN A 64 15.42 8.08 17.44
CA GLN A 64 16.44 8.99 17.92
C GLN A 64 17.39 8.27 18.87
N PHE A 65 18.69 8.49 18.73
CA PHE A 65 19.73 7.95 19.62
C PHE A 65 20.30 8.99 20.59
N GLY A 66 19.79 10.23 20.54
CA GLY A 66 20.20 11.32 21.42
C GLY A 66 21.63 11.84 21.15
N ASN A 67 22.24 12.45 22.17
CA ASN A 67 23.60 12.98 22.09
C ASN A 67 24.61 11.94 22.58
N VAL A 68 25.60 11.64 21.76
CA VAL A 68 26.70 10.72 22.11
C VAL A 68 27.95 11.53 22.45
N SER A 69 28.45 11.38 23.68
CA SER A 69 29.55 12.21 24.22
C SER A 69 30.93 11.57 24.18
N PHE A 70 31.02 10.28 23.84
CA PHE A 70 32.28 9.54 23.75
C PHE A 70 32.26 8.57 22.57
N LEU A 71 33.43 8.32 21.98
CA LEU A 71 33.61 7.38 20.88
C LEU A 71 34.80 6.44 21.17
N PRO A 72 34.76 5.18 20.72
CA PRO A 72 33.59 4.53 20.13
C PRO A 72 32.48 4.36 21.16
N SER A 73 31.25 4.23 20.69
CA SER A 73 30.12 3.88 21.53
C SER A 73 29.38 2.72 20.87
N THR A 74 29.02 1.71 21.65
CA THR A 74 28.35 0.51 21.16
C THR A 74 27.00 0.34 21.84
N ASP A 75 26.06 -0.29 21.15
CA ASP A 75 24.69 -0.58 21.63
C ASP A 75 23.99 0.66 22.23
N ILE A 76 24.13 1.82 21.58
CA ILE A 76 23.41 3.03 22.01
C ILE A 76 21.91 2.78 21.80
N ASN A 77 21.15 2.86 22.89
CA ASN A 77 19.70 2.68 22.83
C ASN A 77 19.03 3.86 22.14
N ALA A 78 18.09 3.57 21.24
CA ALA A 78 17.13 4.58 20.82
C ALA A 78 16.24 5.02 22.01
N THR A 79 15.78 6.27 21.98
CA THR A 79 15.09 6.97 23.08
C THR A 79 13.89 6.23 23.63
N HIS A 80 13.17 5.50 22.77
CA HIS A 80 11.92 4.81 23.12
C HIS A 80 12.05 3.28 23.21
N ASN A 81 13.28 2.76 23.39
CA ASN A 81 13.48 1.32 23.58
C ASN A 81 12.94 0.79 24.92
N TYR A 82 12.87 1.63 25.96
CA TYR A 82 12.60 1.23 27.36
C TYR A 82 11.73 2.23 28.14
N ASP A 83 10.96 3.07 27.47
CA ASP A 83 10.17 4.14 28.09
C ASP A 83 8.69 3.78 28.33
N GLY A 84 8.28 2.58 27.93
CA GLY A 84 6.94 2.04 28.16
C GLY A 84 6.76 1.37 29.52
N ALA A 85 5.55 0.83 29.75
CA ALA A 85 5.26 0.01 30.93
C ALA A 85 6.23 -1.18 31.03
N ASP A 86 6.64 -1.53 32.25
CA ASP A 86 7.65 -2.55 32.54
C ASP A 86 8.98 -2.35 31.80
N SER A 87 9.34 -1.09 31.50
CA SER A 87 10.48 -0.74 30.65
C SER A 87 10.40 -1.37 29.25
N GLY A 88 9.18 -1.55 28.74
CA GLY A 88 8.94 -1.96 27.37
C GLY A 88 9.31 -0.88 26.36
N SER A 89 9.48 -1.30 25.11
CA SER A 89 9.57 -0.40 23.98
C SER A 89 8.20 0.15 23.62
N THR A 90 8.17 1.42 23.26
CA THR A 90 6.97 2.07 22.70
C THR A 90 7.06 2.26 21.19
N PHE A 91 8.12 1.78 20.55
CA PHE A 91 8.18 1.62 19.10
C PHE A 91 7.41 0.37 18.68
N TYR A 92 6.25 0.53 18.05
CA TYR A 92 5.52 -0.60 17.49
C TYR A 92 4.78 -0.27 16.19
N LEU A 93 4.49 -1.33 15.44
CA LEU A 93 3.53 -1.35 14.35
C LEU A 93 2.29 -2.13 14.80
N SER A 94 1.11 -1.60 14.53
CA SER A 94 -0.16 -2.26 14.82
C SER A 94 -0.84 -2.71 13.55
N VAL A 95 -1.33 -3.95 13.52
CA VAL A 95 -2.26 -4.41 12.47
C VAL A 95 -3.67 -4.17 12.99
N SER A 96 -4.48 -3.42 12.26
CA SER A 96 -5.88 -3.13 12.65
C SER A 96 -6.66 -4.41 12.90
N ALA A 97 -7.56 -4.39 13.88
CA ALA A 97 -8.53 -5.47 14.09
C ALA A 97 -9.48 -5.62 12.89
N ASP A 98 -9.69 -4.53 12.15
CA ASP A 98 -10.31 -4.55 10.83
C ASP A 98 -9.26 -4.97 9.79
N SER A 99 -8.58 -6.09 9.95
CA SER A 99 -7.83 -6.71 8.85
C SER A 99 -8.30 -8.16 8.78
N ASN A 100 -8.40 -8.74 7.60
CA ASN A 100 -8.78 -10.17 7.47
C ASN A 100 -7.60 -11.08 7.10
N SER A 101 -6.41 -10.51 6.93
CA SER A 101 -5.21 -11.24 6.58
C SER A 101 -4.10 -10.92 7.58
N PRO A 102 -3.29 -11.91 7.98
CA PRO A 102 -2.07 -11.65 8.72
C PRO A 102 -1.04 -10.92 7.84
N VAL A 103 -0.16 -10.16 8.49
CA VAL A 103 0.81 -9.27 7.86
C VAL A 103 2.23 -9.74 8.15
N ASP A 104 3.06 -9.83 7.12
CA ASP A 104 4.52 -9.87 7.28
C ASP A 104 5.05 -8.44 7.23
N PHE A 105 5.95 -8.09 8.14
CA PHE A 105 6.63 -6.80 8.11
C PHE A 105 8.01 -6.95 7.52
N CYS A 106 8.29 -6.16 6.50
CA CYS A 106 9.62 -5.95 5.95
C CYS A 106 10.16 -4.60 6.41
N VAL A 107 11.46 -4.52 6.65
CA VAL A 107 12.13 -3.27 7.03
C VAL A 107 13.35 -3.04 6.17
N LYS A 108 13.66 -1.78 5.91
CA LYS A 108 14.91 -1.34 5.29
C LYS A 108 15.28 0.06 5.77
N ALA A 109 16.52 0.47 5.57
CA ALA A 109 16.89 1.87 5.53
C ALA A 109 17.09 2.33 4.08
N ASN A 110 17.06 3.64 3.82
CA ASN A 110 17.46 4.18 2.53
C ASN A 110 18.98 4.08 2.31
N GLU A 111 19.77 4.38 3.35
CA GLU A 111 21.23 4.37 3.37
C GLU A 111 21.74 4.37 4.84
N GLY A 112 23.05 4.41 5.04
CA GLY A 112 23.63 4.62 6.38
C GLY A 112 23.31 6.01 6.94
N LEU A 113 23.42 6.20 8.25
CA LEU A 113 23.20 7.50 8.86
C LEU A 113 24.23 8.50 8.31
N THR A 114 23.76 9.53 7.61
CA THR A 114 24.61 10.47 6.84
C THR A 114 24.49 11.87 7.41
N SER A 115 25.64 12.55 7.55
CA SER A 115 25.69 13.94 8.02
C SER A 115 25.58 14.95 6.87
N PRO A 116 25.32 16.24 7.15
CA PRO A 116 25.40 17.30 6.14
C PRO A 116 26.78 17.44 5.48
N ALA A 117 27.85 16.97 6.13
CA ALA A 117 29.22 16.96 5.59
C ALA A 117 29.53 15.71 4.75
N LEU A 118 28.54 14.84 4.53
CA LEU A 118 28.64 13.56 3.82
C LEU A 118 29.47 12.48 4.54
N ASP A 119 29.77 12.68 5.82
CA ASP A 119 30.27 11.59 6.66
C ASP A 119 29.14 10.57 6.88
N VAL A 120 29.47 9.28 6.84
CA VAL A 120 28.51 8.18 6.94
C VAL A 120 28.87 7.27 8.10
N ILE A 121 27.91 7.03 8.99
CA ILE A 121 27.92 5.85 9.87
C ILE A 121 27.29 4.72 9.07
N GLY A 122 28.10 3.68 8.80
CA GLY A 122 27.72 2.59 7.91
C GLY A 122 26.44 1.89 8.34
N LEU A 123 25.68 1.36 7.37
CA LEU A 123 24.38 0.76 7.65
C LEU A 123 24.43 -0.44 8.61
N GLY A 124 25.54 -1.19 8.61
CA GLY A 124 25.75 -2.32 9.52
C GLY A 124 25.88 -1.93 11.00
N ASN A 125 25.96 -0.63 11.30
CA ASN A 125 26.04 -0.10 12.65
C ASN A 125 24.67 0.25 13.24
N GLU A 126 23.61 0.29 12.43
CA GLU A 126 22.25 0.49 12.89
C GLU A 126 21.53 -0.86 12.88
N THR A 127 21.14 -1.32 14.05
CA THR A 127 20.57 -2.65 14.26
C THR A 127 19.18 -2.54 14.89
N TYR A 128 18.38 -3.58 14.72
CA TYR A 128 17.08 -3.68 15.36
C TYR A 128 16.80 -5.09 15.84
N SER A 129 15.85 -5.21 16.75
CA SER A 129 15.18 -6.48 17.04
C SER A 129 13.69 -6.21 17.29
N ASN A 130 12.86 -7.25 17.12
CA ASN A 130 11.43 -7.11 17.33
C ASN A 130 10.84 -8.29 18.10
N SER A 131 9.65 -8.08 18.66
CA SER A 131 8.93 -9.07 19.45
C SER A 131 7.43 -8.80 19.42
N SER A 132 6.63 -9.83 19.67
CA SER A 132 5.18 -9.69 19.83
C SER A 132 4.79 -9.31 21.26
N VAL A 133 5.77 -9.26 22.16
CA VAL A 133 5.62 -8.78 23.55
C VAL A 133 6.63 -7.67 23.81
N THR A 134 6.32 -6.81 24.77
CA THR A 134 7.26 -5.80 25.22
C THR A 134 7.34 -5.70 26.73
N ASN A 135 8.56 -5.61 27.24
CA ASN A 135 8.94 -5.46 28.64
C ASN A 135 10.46 -5.23 28.70
N ILE A 136 11.06 -5.16 29.88
CA ILE A 136 12.49 -4.93 30.03
C ILE A 136 13.38 -5.92 29.26
N THR A 137 12.98 -7.18 29.12
CA THR A 137 13.75 -8.22 28.42
C THR A 137 13.27 -8.49 26.99
N SER A 138 12.31 -7.75 26.45
CA SER A 138 11.76 -8.00 25.10
C SER A 138 11.33 -6.71 24.39
N PRO A 139 11.72 -6.49 23.11
CA PRO A 139 12.64 -7.28 22.27
C PRO A 139 14.05 -7.52 22.86
N ILE A 140 14.64 -8.69 22.63
CA ILE A 140 15.95 -9.06 23.18
C ILE A 140 17.11 -8.37 22.41
N PRO A 141 18.10 -7.79 23.08
CA PRO A 141 19.28 -7.21 22.44
C PRO A 141 20.14 -8.23 21.69
N GLU A 142 20.17 -9.49 22.11
CA GLU A 142 21.04 -10.52 21.50
C GLU A 142 20.52 -11.00 20.13
N ALA A 143 19.28 -10.67 19.77
CA ALA A 143 18.69 -10.96 18.45
C ALA A 143 18.70 -9.74 17.51
N GLN A 144 19.60 -8.80 17.76
CA GLN A 144 19.84 -7.68 16.87
C GLN A 144 20.21 -8.15 15.46
N VAL A 145 19.58 -7.54 14.46
CA VAL A 145 19.87 -7.72 13.05
C VAL A 145 20.22 -6.35 12.47
N PRO A 146 21.31 -6.23 11.68
CA PRO A 146 21.64 -4.97 11.02
C PRO A 146 20.58 -4.60 9.98
N LEU A 147 20.33 -3.30 9.82
CA LEU A 147 19.50 -2.81 8.73
C LEU A 147 20.17 -3.06 7.37
N THR A 148 19.35 -3.13 6.33
CA THR A 148 19.78 -3.28 4.93
C THR A 148 19.10 -2.26 4.05
N THR A 149 19.65 -1.99 2.87
CA THR A 149 19.03 -1.11 1.86
C THR A 149 17.90 -1.78 1.10
N GLU A 150 17.88 -3.12 1.12
CA GLU A 150 16.80 -3.94 0.60
C GLU A 150 15.80 -4.26 1.71
N TYR A 151 14.54 -4.47 1.35
CA TYR A 151 13.55 -4.95 2.29
C TYR A 151 13.92 -6.35 2.79
N SER A 152 14.18 -6.47 4.08
CA SER A 152 14.38 -7.75 4.74
C SER A 152 13.18 -8.12 5.60
N LEU A 153 12.81 -9.38 5.60
CA LEU A 153 11.75 -9.91 6.44
C LEU A 153 12.13 -9.76 7.91
N SER A 154 11.28 -9.07 8.66
CA SER A 154 11.52 -8.78 10.07
C SER A 154 10.54 -9.50 10.99
N SER A 155 9.29 -9.66 10.56
CA SER A 155 8.22 -10.30 11.32
C SER A 155 7.32 -11.06 10.37
N ILE A 156 6.83 -12.21 10.81
CA ILE A 156 5.98 -13.11 10.04
C ILE A 156 4.63 -13.23 10.73
N ALA A 157 3.58 -13.22 9.92
CA ALA A 157 2.20 -13.55 10.29
C ALA A 157 1.68 -12.78 11.53
N VAL A 158 1.92 -11.48 11.60
CA VAL A 158 1.33 -10.63 12.64
C VAL A 158 -0.18 -10.57 12.43
N SER A 159 -0.92 -11.03 13.44
CA SER A 159 -2.38 -11.18 13.35
C SER A 159 -3.09 -9.82 13.44
N ALA A 160 -4.29 -9.75 12.87
CA ALA A 160 -5.18 -8.60 13.05
C ALA A 160 -5.41 -8.30 14.54
N GLY A 161 -5.43 -7.01 14.89
CA GLY A 161 -5.56 -6.53 16.27
C GLY A 161 -4.32 -6.74 17.14
N SER A 162 -3.18 -7.09 16.55
CA SER A 162 -1.92 -7.32 17.28
C SER A 162 -0.87 -6.25 16.97
N ASN A 163 0.04 -6.07 17.92
CA ASN A 163 1.20 -5.19 17.79
C ASN A 163 2.48 -5.99 17.59
N LYS A 164 3.42 -5.39 16.86
CA LYS A 164 4.82 -5.83 16.81
C LYS A 164 5.71 -4.72 17.34
N TYR A 165 6.43 -5.00 18.43
CA TYR A 165 7.30 -4.05 19.13
C TYR A 165 8.73 -4.17 18.63
N TRP A 166 9.44 -3.05 18.57
CA TRP A 166 10.78 -2.92 18.01
C TRP A 166 11.72 -2.24 18.99
N ARG A 167 12.99 -2.58 18.93
CA ARG A 167 14.07 -1.82 19.57
C ARG A 167 15.17 -1.59 18.55
N PHE A 168 15.84 -0.46 18.66
CA PHE A 168 16.90 -0.02 17.74
C PHE A 168 18.16 0.31 18.52
N TRP A 169 19.31 -0.09 17.98
CA TRP A 169 20.61 0.21 18.56
C TRP A 169 21.54 0.80 17.51
N LEU A 170 22.51 1.58 17.99
CA LEU A 170 23.50 2.23 17.16
C LEU A 170 24.90 2.04 17.72
N ASP A 171 25.79 1.57 16.85
CA ASP A 171 27.23 1.55 17.07
C ASP A 171 27.89 2.74 16.36
N ILE A 172 28.70 3.53 17.05
CA ILE A 172 29.43 4.64 16.45
C ILE A 172 30.94 4.39 16.54
N PRO A 173 31.67 4.35 15.42
CA PRO A 173 33.10 4.05 15.40
C PRO A 173 33.93 5.18 16.02
N VAL A 174 35.16 4.84 16.42
CA VAL A 174 36.09 5.74 17.15
C VAL A 174 36.44 7.05 16.41
N ALA A 175 36.37 7.05 15.08
CA ALA A 175 36.79 8.17 14.24
C ALA A 175 35.61 8.89 13.56
N GLN A 176 34.38 8.78 14.09
CA GLN A 176 33.22 9.46 13.54
C GLN A 176 33.28 10.98 13.85
N PRO A 177 33.24 11.87 12.85
CA PRO A 177 33.15 13.30 13.10
C PRO A 177 31.90 13.68 13.90
N SER A 178 31.99 14.69 14.75
CA SER A 178 30.83 15.21 15.48
C SER A 178 29.84 15.84 14.50
N GLY A 179 28.56 15.50 14.64
CA GLY A 179 27.50 16.08 13.82
C GLY A 179 26.17 15.37 14.03
N SER A 180 25.14 15.88 13.37
CA SER A 180 23.86 15.18 13.25
C SER A 180 23.93 14.26 12.05
N TYR A 181 23.55 13.00 12.24
CA TYR A 181 23.47 11.99 11.21
C TYR A 181 22.04 11.50 11.11
N ASN A 182 21.50 11.42 9.89
CA ASN A 182 20.13 11.00 9.65
C ASN A 182 20.07 10.00 8.50
N ASN A 183 19.07 9.14 8.53
CA ASN A 183 18.62 8.32 7.42
C ASN A 183 17.09 8.18 7.51
N THR A 184 16.51 7.31 6.70
CA THR A 184 15.08 7.00 6.72
C THR A 184 14.90 5.50 6.75
N ILE A 185 14.26 5.01 7.81
CA ILE A 185 13.84 3.62 7.94
C ILE A 185 12.42 3.48 7.39
N SER A 186 12.21 2.51 6.50
CA SER A 186 10.94 2.22 5.87
C SER A 186 10.43 0.85 6.33
N PHE A 187 9.14 0.78 6.62
CA PHE A 187 8.43 -0.46 6.94
C PHE A 187 7.40 -0.75 5.87
N ASN A 188 7.31 -2.00 5.44
CA ASN A 188 6.33 -2.46 4.48
C ASN A 188 5.54 -3.61 5.09
N GLY A 189 4.22 -3.45 5.20
CA GLY A 189 3.30 -4.51 5.59
C GLY A 189 2.77 -5.21 4.34
N ILE A 190 3.05 -6.50 4.20
CA ILE A 190 2.60 -7.31 3.07
C ILE A 190 1.76 -8.50 3.54
N ILE A 191 0.94 -9.06 2.65
CA ILE A 191 0.22 -10.30 2.95
C ILE A 191 1.24 -11.41 3.20
N THR A 192 1.02 -12.19 4.28
CA THR A 192 1.94 -13.26 4.67
C THR A 192 2.31 -14.20 3.53
N GLY A 193 3.61 -14.47 3.39
CA GLY A 193 4.15 -15.40 2.39
C GLY A 193 4.37 -14.79 1.00
N THR A 194 4.13 -13.48 0.80
CA THR A 194 4.36 -12.81 -0.49
C THR A 194 5.84 -12.50 -0.76
N GLY A 195 6.68 -12.51 0.30
CA GLY A 195 8.09 -12.18 0.22
C GLY A 195 8.37 -10.68 0.30
N CYS A 196 9.45 -10.35 0.99
CA CYS A 196 10.14 -9.07 0.88
C CYS A 196 11.12 -9.16 -0.31
#